data_AF-A0AAU1Z1Y9-F1
#
_entry.id   AF-A0AAU1Z1Y9-F1
#
_cell.length_a   1.000
_cell.length_b   1.000
_cell.length_c   1.000
_cell.angle_alpha   90.00
_cell.angle_beta   90.00
_cell.angle_gamma   90.00
#
_symmetry.space_group_name_H-M   'P 1'
#
loop_
_entity.id
_entity.type
_entity.pdbx_description
1 polymer ?
#
loop_
_entity_poly.entity_id
_entity_poly.type
_entity_poly.pdbx_seq_one_letter_code
_entity_poly.pdbx_strand_id
1 'polypeptide(L)'
;MGESSVDRRRVLILGGAAVGAAGAALVGCGSSVGSTVASSSSASPSGAVSSGTGQCVLMSNVTEGPYHLDGALVRKEIAEGKKGVPLTVRLTVQDTTESCAPVAGAAVEIWHCDAWGYYSGWTTANPGGKAPAESEDTSGADDKTYLRGYQIAGEDGVVEFTTTQGYTGTLTLGIDPDAENGGGGAPGGGGRQPSGAPGGGSAP
;
A
#
# COMPACT_ATOMS: atom_id res chain seq x y z
N MET A 1 -36.09 15.06 2.02
CA MET A 1 -36.17 14.86 0.56
C MET A 1 -35.08 15.70 -0.08
N GLY A 2 -34.16 15.19 -0.91
CA GLY A 2 -33.88 13.81 -1.30
C GLY A 2 -32.48 13.76 -1.93
N GLU A 3 -31.86 12.58 -2.06
CA GLU A 3 -30.48 12.44 -2.54
C GLU A 3 -30.25 12.91 -3.99
N SER A 4 -28.97 13.15 -4.32
CA SER A 4 -28.41 12.82 -5.63
C SER A 4 -26.91 12.57 -5.51
N SER A 5 -26.54 11.33 -5.16
CA SER A 5 -25.16 10.84 -5.30
C SER A 5 -24.84 10.67 -6.79
N VAL A 6 -23.70 11.17 -7.26
CA VAL A 6 -23.28 11.08 -8.66
C VAL A 6 -22.16 10.05 -8.81
N ASP A 7 -22.57 8.81 -9.04
CA ASP A 7 -21.71 7.72 -9.52
C ASP A 7 -21.04 8.12 -10.86
N ARG A 8 -19.74 7.86 -11.00
CA ARG A 8 -18.96 8.16 -12.22
C ARG A 8 -18.34 6.94 -12.88
N ARG A 9 -19.05 5.81 -12.89
CA ARG A 9 -18.79 4.74 -13.87
C ARG A 9 -19.29 5.14 -15.26
N ARG A 10 -18.40 5.62 -16.13
CA ARG A 10 -18.63 5.66 -17.58
C ARG A 10 -17.47 5.07 -18.37
N VAL A 11 -17.66 3.79 -18.73
CA VAL A 11 -16.89 3.09 -19.76
C VAL A 11 -17.25 3.67 -21.13
N LEU A 12 -16.26 3.93 -21.97
CA LEU A 12 -16.44 4.26 -23.39
C LEU A 12 -15.85 3.13 -24.24
N ILE A 13 -16.73 2.23 -24.69
CA ILE A 13 -16.51 1.32 -25.82
C ILE A 13 -17.57 1.68 -26.85
N LEU A 14 -17.14 2.10 -28.04
CA LEU A 14 -17.87 2.23 -29.32
C LEU A 14 -16.93 2.99 -30.27
N GLY A 15 -16.74 2.63 -31.54
CA GLY A 15 -17.23 1.47 -32.29
C GLY A 15 -16.55 1.44 -33.66
N GLY A 16 -16.46 0.27 -34.29
CA GLY A 16 -15.87 0.14 -35.63
C GLY A 16 -16.85 0.56 -36.73
N ALA A 17 -16.30 1.10 -37.83
CA ALA A 17 -16.98 1.23 -39.12
C ALA A 17 -15.97 0.97 -40.25
N ALA A 18 -16.39 0.23 -41.28
CA ALA A 18 -15.57 -0.17 -42.42
C ALA A 18 -16.16 0.38 -43.75
N VAL A 19 -15.56 0.00 -44.89
CA VAL A 19 -15.85 0.44 -46.29
C VAL A 19 -15.28 1.84 -46.59
N GLY A 20 -14.54 2.13 -47.67
CA GLY A 20 -14.00 1.40 -48.85
C GLY A 20 -13.15 2.40 -49.70
N ALA A 21 -12.65 2.15 -50.92
CA ALA A 21 -12.52 0.96 -51.79
C ALA A 21 -11.55 1.29 -52.98
N ALA A 22 -11.08 0.27 -53.74
CA ALA A 22 -10.20 0.33 -54.93
C ALA A 22 -8.75 0.86 -54.70
N GLY A 23 -7.71 0.45 -55.45
CA GLY A 23 -7.60 -0.60 -56.48
C GLY A 23 -6.52 -0.27 -57.52
N ALA A 24 -5.37 -0.98 -57.51
CA ALA A 24 -4.40 -1.06 -58.61
C ALA A 24 -3.35 -2.14 -58.30
N ALA A 25 -3.15 -3.11 -59.20
CA ALA A 25 -2.04 -4.06 -59.12
C ALA A 25 -0.89 -3.57 -60.01
N LEU A 26 0.31 -3.44 -59.44
CA LEU A 26 1.55 -3.17 -60.17
C LEU A 26 2.61 -4.16 -59.69
N VAL A 27 3.01 -5.08 -60.57
CA VAL A 27 4.13 -6.00 -60.32
C VAL A 27 5.44 -5.23 -60.51
N GLY A 28 6.26 -5.17 -59.45
CA GLY A 28 7.59 -4.58 -59.48
C GLY A 28 8.55 -5.39 -58.62
N CYS A 29 9.51 -6.06 -59.25
CA CYS A 29 10.60 -6.73 -58.54
C CYS A 29 11.66 -5.67 -58.17
N GLY A 30 12.02 -5.58 -56.88
CA GLY A 30 13.01 -4.63 -56.39
C GLY A 30 13.52 -5.04 -55.02
N SER A 31 14.76 -5.54 -54.96
CA SER A 31 15.40 -5.97 -53.73
C SER A 31 15.78 -4.78 -52.86
N SER A 32 15.25 -4.70 -51.64
CA SER A 32 15.74 -3.78 -50.61
C SER A 32 15.62 -4.39 -49.22
N VAL A 33 16.79 -4.65 -48.61
CA VAL A 33 17.10 -4.89 -47.19
C VAL A 33 15.90 -5.23 -46.29
N GLY A 34 15.78 -6.50 -45.93
CA GLY A 34 14.92 -6.91 -44.82
C GLY A 34 15.48 -6.41 -43.49
N SER A 35 15.01 -5.26 -43.02
CA SER A 35 15.22 -4.83 -41.64
C SER A 35 14.42 -5.73 -40.71
N THR A 36 15.11 -6.68 -40.08
CA THR A 36 14.59 -7.40 -38.93
C THR A 36 14.32 -6.40 -37.80
N VAL A 37 13.06 -6.03 -37.60
CA VAL A 37 12.62 -5.37 -36.37
C VAL A 37 12.71 -6.39 -35.24
N ALA A 38 13.90 -6.48 -34.65
CA ALA A 38 14.09 -7.19 -33.39
C ALA A 38 13.16 -6.54 -32.36
N SER A 39 12.13 -7.28 -31.94
CA SER A 39 11.29 -6.88 -30.83
C SER A 39 12.14 -6.95 -29.57
N SER A 40 12.77 -5.83 -29.23
CA SER A 40 13.48 -5.65 -27.96
C SER A 40 12.46 -5.66 -26.84
N SER A 41 12.10 -6.86 -26.39
CA SER A 41 11.35 -7.09 -25.16
C SER A 41 12.04 -6.32 -24.04
N SER A 42 11.47 -5.17 -23.65
CA SER A 42 11.96 -4.38 -22.54
C SER A 42 11.64 -5.16 -21.27
N ALA A 43 12.54 -6.07 -20.91
CA ALA A 43 12.59 -6.61 -19.57
C ALA A 43 12.85 -5.43 -18.63
N SER A 44 11.79 -4.89 -18.03
CA SER A 44 11.92 -4.05 -16.86
C SER A 44 12.80 -4.80 -15.87
N PRO A 45 13.83 -4.17 -15.28
CA PRO A 45 14.46 -4.73 -14.10
C PRO A 45 13.45 -4.65 -12.97
N SER A 46 12.56 -5.65 -12.90
CA SER A 46 11.96 -6.05 -11.64
C SER A 46 13.14 -6.35 -10.74
N GLY A 47 13.47 -5.39 -9.88
CA GLY A 47 14.43 -5.54 -8.80
C GLY A 47 13.87 -6.56 -7.82
N ALA A 48 13.96 -7.84 -8.19
CA ALA A 48 13.85 -8.94 -7.27
C ALA A 48 14.98 -8.75 -6.28
N VAL A 49 14.65 -8.12 -5.15
CA VAL A 49 15.50 -8.14 -3.98
C VAL A 49 15.74 -9.62 -3.71
N SER A 50 17.00 -10.04 -3.83
CA SER A 50 17.37 -11.38 -3.44
C SER A 50 17.14 -11.45 -1.93
N SER A 51 16.03 -12.05 -1.51
CA SER A 51 15.84 -12.47 -0.12
C SER A 51 17.08 -13.28 0.25
N GLY A 52 17.95 -12.69 1.07
CA GLY A 52 19.18 -13.34 1.50
C GLY A 52 18.78 -14.63 2.20
N THR A 53 19.26 -15.77 1.69
CA THR A 53 18.84 -17.08 2.20
C THR A 53 19.23 -17.24 3.67
N GLY A 54 18.24 -17.13 4.55
CA GLY A 54 18.23 -17.82 5.84
C GLY A 54 18.35 -16.98 7.11
N GLN A 55 18.62 -15.66 7.08
CA GLN A 55 18.71 -14.85 8.31
C GLN A 55 18.05 -13.47 8.19
N CYS A 56 16.84 -13.36 8.71
CA CYS A 56 16.16 -12.14 9.13
C CYS A 56 16.32 -12.00 10.66
N VAL A 57 16.13 -10.79 11.18
CA VAL A 57 16.27 -10.49 12.62
C VAL A 57 14.96 -9.91 13.12
N LEU A 58 14.51 -10.37 14.29
CA LEU A 58 13.34 -9.82 14.97
C LEU A 58 13.55 -8.33 15.25
N MET A 59 12.63 -7.50 14.77
CA MET A 59 12.66 -6.07 15.04
C MET A 59 12.25 -5.79 16.49
N SER A 60 12.92 -4.82 17.12
CA SER A 60 12.53 -4.35 18.44
C SER A 60 11.19 -3.65 18.39
N ASN A 61 10.28 -4.01 19.30
CA ASN A 61 9.04 -3.28 19.50
C ASN A 61 9.33 -1.87 20.08
N VAL A 62 8.46 -0.92 19.75
CA VAL A 62 8.50 0.48 20.24
C VAL A 62 7.09 0.90 20.69
N THR A 63 6.98 1.95 21.50
CA THR A 63 5.67 2.53 21.80
C THR A 63 5.10 3.22 20.56
N GLU A 64 3.78 3.09 20.36
CA GLU A 64 3.03 3.69 19.26
C GLU A 64 3.18 5.23 19.21
N GLY A 65 3.21 5.85 20.40
CA GLY A 65 3.35 7.29 20.55
C GLY A 65 2.04 8.06 20.32
N PRO A 66 2.02 9.36 20.66
CA PRO A 66 0.78 10.10 20.87
C PRO A 66 0.06 10.56 19.58
N TYR A 67 0.50 10.12 18.40
CA TYR A 67 -0.06 10.58 17.12
C TYR A 67 -0.80 9.50 16.33
N HIS A 68 -1.04 8.32 16.88
CA HIS A 68 -1.98 7.36 16.29
C HIS A 68 -3.42 7.93 16.30
N LEU A 69 -4.30 7.38 15.46
CA LEU A 69 -5.72 7.73 15.34
C LEU A 69 -6.51 6.46 14.98
N ASP A 70 -7.63 6.23 15.65
CA ASP A 70 -8.55 5.15 15.29
C ASP A 70 -9.13 5.32 13.87
N GLY A 71 -9.52 4.20 13.26
CA GLY A 71 -10.24 4.22 11.98
C GLY A 71 -9.34 4.40 10.76
N ALA A 72 -8.17 3.75 10.78
CA ALA A 72 -7.16 3.80 9.72
C ALA A 72 -7.72 3.63 8.29
N LEU A 73 -7.30 4.51 7.39
CA LEU A 73 -7.82 4.55 6.01
C LEU A 73 -7.12 3.52 5.13
N VAL A 74 -7.90 2.58 4.56
CA VAL A 74 -7.38 1.55 3.64
C VAL A 74 -7.01 2.18 2.29
N ARG A 75 -5.73 2.50 2.08
CA ARG A 75 -5.24 3.14 0.85
C ARG A 75 -3.73 3.06 0.67
N LYS A 76 -3.32 3.17 -0.60
CA LYS A 76 -1.93 3.19 -1.05
C LYS A 76 -1.35 4.60 -1.20
N GLU A 77 -2.06 5.51 -1.88
CA GLU A 77 -1.66 6.93 -1.94
C GLU A 77 -2.13 7.63 -0.66
N ILE A 78 -1.22 8.36 -0.01
CA ILE A 78 -1.46 8.96 1.31
C ILE A 78 -1.14 10.45 1.42
N ALA A 79 -0.48 11.11 0.47
CA ALA A 79 -0.08 12.50 0.67
C ALA A 79 -1.21 13.51 0.63
N GLU A 80 -2.32 13.23 -0.05
CA GLU A 80 -3.45 14.17 -0.18
C GLU A 80 -3.00 15.57 -0.70
N GLY A 81 -1.97 15.60 -1.56
CA GLY A 81 -1.39 16.83 -2.09
C GLY A 81 -0.40 17.55 -1.16
N LYS A 82 0.01 16.97 -0.03
CA LYS A 82 1.12 17.48 0.78
C LYS A 82 2.41 17.58 -0.03
N LYS A 83 3.11 18.71 0.12
CA LYS A 83 4.42 18.96 -0.49
C LYS A 83 5.51 18.29 0.34
N GLY A 84 6.48 17.67 -0.31
CA GLY A 84 7.63 17.03 0.30
C GLY A 84 8.55 16.42 -0.75
N VAL A 85 9.58 15.70 -0.30
CA VAL A 85 10.36 14.83 -1.19
C VAL A 85 9.48 13.62 -1.55
N PRO A 86 9.34 13.26 -2.84
CA PRO A 86 8.52 12.13 -3.23
C PRO A 86 9.09 10.80 -2.74
N LEU A 87 8.28 10.05 -1.99
CA LEU A 87 8.65 8.76 -1.39
C LEU A 87 7.54 7.72 -1.55
N THR A 88 7.90 6.60 -2.18
CA THR A 88 7.21 5.31 -2.08
C THR A 88 7.89 4.46 -1.01
N VAL A 89 7.14 3.92 -0.07
CA VAL A 89 7.62 3.05 1.01
C VAL A 89 7.09 1.65 0.76
N ARG A 90 7.99 0.69 0.48
CA ARG A 90 7.67 -0.74 0.45
C ARG A 90 8.06 -1.37 1.78
N LEU A 91 7.12 -2.03 2.44
CA LEU A 91 7.35 -2.79 3.68
C LEU A 91 7.12 -4.27 3.39
N THR A 92 8.08 -5.12 3.74
CA THR A 92 7.97 -6.58 3.61
C THR A 92 7.92 -7.21 5.00
N VAL A 93 6.80 -7.84 5.37
CA VAL A 93 6.64 -8.53 6.66
C VAL A 93 7.12 -9.98 6.53
N GLN A 94 8.02 -10.41 7.42
CA GLN A 94 8.61 -11.75 7.43
C GLN A 94 8.56 -12.37 8.82
N ASP A 95 8.24 -13.65 8.89
CA ASP A 95 8.24 -14.44 10.12
C ASP A 95 9.65 -14.95 10.45
N THR A 96 10.18 -14.50 11.58
CA THR A 96 11.52 -14.87 12.08
C THR A 96 11.57 -16.27 12.70
N THR A 97 10.42 -16.86 13.02
CA THR A 97 10.29 -18.24 13.50
C THR A 97 10.24 -19.23 12.34
N GLU A 98 9.56 -18.87 11.25
CA GLU A 98 9.36 -19.69 10.05
C GLU A 98 10.34 -19.34 8.90
N SER A 99 11.65 -19.38 9.18
CA SER A 99 12.71 -19.25 8.17
C SER A 99 12.63 -18.00 7.28
N CYS A 100 12.10 -16.89 7.80
CA CYS A 100 11.86 -15.63 7.07
C CYS A 100 10.78 -15.73 5.98
N ALA A 101 9.82 -16.64 6.15
CA ALA A 101 8.64 -16.75 5.31
C ALA A 101 7.86 -15.42 5.29
N PRO A 102 7.37 -14.95 4.13
CA PRO A 102 6.55 -13.74 4.08
C PRO A 102 5.20 -13.93 4.78
N VAL A 103 4.75 -12.94 5.53
CA VAL A 103 3.49 -12.99 6.30
C VAL A 103 2.35 -12.41 5.46
N ALA A 104 1.66 -13.29 4.74
CA ALA A 104 0.46 -12.92 3.99
C ALA A 104 -0.68 -12.50 4.93
N GLY A 105 -1.45 -11.48 4.54
CA GLY A 105 -2.58 -11.00 5.35
C GLY A 105 -2.19 -10.10 6.53
N ALA A 106 -0.90 -9.82 6.76
CA ALA A 106 -0.46 -8.91 7.81
C ALA A 106 -1.08 -7.51 7.64
N ALA A 107 -1.70 -7.01 8.71
CA ALA A 107 -2.21 -5.64 8.77
C ALA A 107 -1.06 -4.67 9.03
N VAL A 108 -0.85 -3.72 8.14
CA VAL A 108 0.21 -2.71 8.25
C VAL A 108 -0.39 -1.33 8.14
N GLU A 109 -0.22 -0.53 9.18
CA GLU A 109 -0.53 0.90 9.19
C GLU A 109 0.76 1.73 9.22
N ILE A 110 0.74 2.88 8.55
CA ILE A 110 1.72 3.94 8.75
C ILE A 110 1.05 5.29 8.94
N TRP A 111 1.64 6.12 9.80
CA TRP A 111 1.38 7.55 9.91
C TRP A 111 2.71 8.30 10.04
N HIS A 112 2.81 9.48 9.42
CA HIS A 112 3.96 10.37 9.64
C HIS A 112 3.60 11.84 9.48
N CYS A 113 4.49 12.72 9.94
CA CYS A 113 4.35 14.16 9.76
C CYS A 113 4.67 14.62 8.33
N ASP A 114 4.17 15.80 7.96
CA ASP A 114 4.61 16.48 6.75
C ASP A 114 6.02 17.08 6.88
N ALA A 115 6.52 17.68 5.79
CA ALA A 115 7.86 18.28 5.73
C ALA A 115 8.12 19.41 6.74
N TRP A 116 7.09 19.89 7.45
CA TRP A 116 7.20 20.92 8.49
C TRP A 116 6.97 20.36 9.90
N GLY A 117 6.73 19.05 10.05
CA GLY A 117 6.53 18.37 11.33
C GLY A 117 5.06 18.30 11.79
N TYR A 118 4.09 18.68 10.97
CA TYR A 118 2.66 18.59 11.33
C TYR A 118 2.13 17.18 11.08
N TYR A 119 1.61 16.53 12.13
CA TYR A 119 0.80 15.30 11.99
C TYR A 119 -0.64 15.67 11.66
N SER A 120 -1.26 14.94 10.74
CA SER A 120 -2.69 15.01 10.46
C SER A 120 -3.48 14.54 11.68
N GLY A 121 -4.67 15.11 11.93
CA GLY A 121 -5.41 14.94 13.17
C GLY A 121 -4.86 15.73 14.36
N TRP A 122 -3.57 16.08 14.37
CA TRP A 122 -2.95 16.81 15.48
C TRP A 122 -2.26 18.09 14.98
N THR A 123 -2.91 18.84 14.08
CA THR A 123 -2.27 19.96 13.37
C THR A 123 -1.99 21.19 14.24
N THR A 124 -2.48 21.22 15.48
CA THR A 124 -2.14 22.26 16.49
C THR A 124 -1.03 21.83 17.46
N ALA A 125 -0.63 20.56 17.46
CA ALA A 125 0.34 20.00 18.41
C ALA A 125 1.79 20.26 18.03
N ASN A 126 2.11 20.31 16.74
CA ASN A 126 3.48 20.45 16.21
C ASN A 126 3.55 21.30 14.94
N PRO A 127 4.72 21.89 14.62
CA PRO A 127 5.92 21.94 15.45
C PRO A 127 5.80 23.03 16.53
N GLY A 128 6.34 22.76 17.72
CA GLY A 128 6.46 23.75 18.81
C GLY A 128 5.24 23.91 19.72
N GLY A 129 4.18 23.11 19.54
CA GLY A 129 3.04 23.06 20.45
C GLY A 129 3.27 22.11 21.64
N LYS A 130 2.20 21.48 22.10
CA LYS A 130 2.25 20.35 23.04
C LYS A 130 1.74 19.12 22.29
N ALA A 131 2.52 18.03 22.35
CA ALA A 131 2.01 16.72 21.99
C ALA A 131 0.75 16.41 22.83
N PRO A 132 -0.25 15.72 22.27
CA PRO A 132 -1.32 15.14 23.08
C PRO A 132 -0.73 14.06 24.00
N ALA A 133 -1.53 13.59 24.96
CA ALA A 133 -1.15 12.46 25.78
C ALA A 133 -1.08 11.17 24.94
N GLU A 134 -0.29 10.19 25.37
CA GLU A 134 -0.39 8.84 24.84
C GLU A 134 -1.68 8.22 25.40
N SER A 135 -2.70 8.13 24.55
CA SER A 135 -4.04 7.63 24.91
C SER A 135 -4.83 7.21 23.67
N GLU A 136 -5.68 6.19 23.83
CA GLU A 136 -6.68 5.78 22.83
C GLU A 136 -7.79 6.84 22.62
N ASP A 137 -7.89 7.85 23.49
CA ASP A 137 -8.83 8.98 23.31
C ASP A 137 -8.33 9.93 22.20
N THR A 138 -8.87 9.71 21.00
CA THR A 138 -8.59 10.49 19.79
C THR A 138 -9.57 11.66 19.59
N SER A 139 -10.47 11.94 20.55
CA SER A 139 -11.53 12.96 20.42
C SER A 139 -11.03 14.40 20.28
N GLY A 140 -9.77 14.67 20.63
CA GLY A 140 -9.10 15.95 20.40
C GLY A 140 -8.59 16.17 18.97
N ALA A 141 -8.74 15.18 18.08
CA ALA A 141 -8.18 15.22 16.74
C ALA A 141 -9.03 16.02 15.73
N ASP A 142 -8.36 16.57 14.72
CA ASP A 142 -8.97 17.23 13.57
C ASP A 142 -9.23 16.29 12.37
N ASP A 143 -10.12 16.68 11.45
CA ASP A 143 -10.50 15.84 10.30
C ASP A 143 -9.41 15.69 9.20
N LYS A 144 -8.14 16.07 9.45
CA LYS A 144 -7.08 15.85 8.44
C LYS A 144 -6.60 14.40 8.52
N THR A 145 -6.43 13.78 7.35
CA THR A 145 -6.02 12.38 7.25
C THR A 145 -4.70 12.16 6.50
N TYR A 146 -4.11 13.21 5.91
CA TYR A 146 -2.90 13.12 5.10
C TYR A 146 -1.75 12.35 5.78
N LEU A 147 -0.93 11.69 4.98
CA LEU A 147 0.25 10.92 5.37
C LEU A 147 -0.06 9.80 6.39
N ARG A 148 -1.30 9.28 6.35
CA ARG A 148 -1.77 8.07 7.04
C ARG A 148 -2.32 7.06 6.06
N GLY A 149 -2.08 5.78 6.27
CA GLY A 149 -2.69 4.72 5.46
C GLY A 149 -2.51 3.33 6.05
N TYR A 150 -3.47 2.47 5.75
CA TYR A 150 -3.53 1.07 6.14
C TYR A 150 -3.56 0.18 4.90
N GLN A 151 -2.84 -0.95 4.93
CA GLN A 151 -2.88 -1.99 3.90
C GLN A 151 -2.77 -3.38 4.52
N ILE A 152 -3.28 -4.37 3.79
CA ILE A 152 -3.09 -5.79 4.06
C ILE A 152 -1.98 -6.31 3.15
N ALA A 153 -1.00 -7.02 3.71
CA ALA A 153 0.11 -7.60 2.97
C ALA A 153 -0.36 -8.71 1.99
N GLY A 154 0.22 -8.72 0.79
CA GLY A 154 -0.02 -9.76 -0.21
C GLY A 154 0.61 -11.10 0.14
N GLU A 155 0.51 -12.08 -0.76
CA GLU A 155 1.15 -13.41 -0.61
C GLU A 155 2.68 -13.33 -0.50
N ASP A 156 3.29 -12.25 -0.99
CA ASP A 156 4.72 -11.93 -0.88
C ASP A 156 5.08 -11.17 0.42
N GLY A 157 4.12 -10.99 1.34
CA GLY A 157 4.28 -10.24 2.57
C GLY A 157 4.47 -8.73 2.38
N VAL A 158 4.24 -8.19 1.17
CA VAL A 158 4.54 -6.78 0.87
C VAL A 158 3.30 -5.89 0.95
N VAL A 159 3.49 -4.69 1.50
CA VAL A 159 2.63 -3.52 1.29
C VAL A 159 3.44 -2.37 0.68
N GLU A 160 2.79 -1.48 -0.06
CA GLU A 160 3.44 -0.32 -0.68
C GLU A 160 2.62 0.95 -0.52
N PHE A 161 3.13 1.93 0.22
CA PHE A 161 2.52 3.24 0.38
C PHE A 161 3.23 4.28 -0.49
N THR A 162 2.49 5.22 -1.06
CA THR A 162 3.03 6.32 -1.86
C THR A 162 2.62 7.65 -1.23
N THR A 163 3.60 8.46 -0.84
CA THR A 163 3.37 9.86 -0.51
C THR A 163 3.22 10.63 -1.82
N THR A 164 4.32 10.88 -2.54
CA THR A 164 4.27 11.35 -3.94
C THR A 164 5.29 10.59 -4.79
N GLN A 165 5.19 10.66 -6.12
CA GLN A 165 5.97 9.82 -7.04
C GLN A 165 7.44 10.28 -7.21
N GLY A 166 8.40 9.42 -6.85
CA GLY A 166 9.83 9.66 -7.09
C GLY A 166 10.75 8.60 -6.47
N TYR A 167 11.31 8.84 -5.27
CA TYR A 167 12.20 7.87 -4.62
C TYR A 167 11.42 6.68 -4.09
N THR A 168 12.03 5.50 -4.09
CA THR A 168 11.47 4.30 -3.44
C THR A 168 12.40 3.84 -2.32
N GLY A 169 11.90 3.85 -1.09
CA GLY A 169 12.50 3.17 0.05
C GLY A 169 11.92 1.76 0.19
N THR A 170 12.72 0.84 0.71
CA THR A 170 12.26 -0.52 1.05
C THR A 170 12.82 -0.90 2.41
N LEU A 171 11.95 -1.43 3.27
CA LEU A 171 12.28 -1.89 4.61
C LEU A 171 11.68 -3.28 4.82
N THR A 172 12.49 -4.23 5.26
CA THR A 172 12.03 -5.57 5.64
C THR A 172 11.82 -5.61 7.15
N LEU A 173 10.63 -6.03 7.56
CA LEU A 173 10.19 -6.14 8.94
C LEU A 173 10.21 -7.62 9.36
N GLY A 174 11.22 -8.02 10.14
CA GLY A 174 11.23 -9.32 10.80
C GLY A 174 10.37 -9.27 12.05
N ILE A 175 9.30 -10.08 12.09
CA ILE A 175 8.38 -10.20 13.21
C ILE A 175 8.37 -11.62 13.76
N ASP A 176 7.80 -11.79 14.94
CA ASP A 176 7.30 -13.06 15.46
C ASP A 176 5.77 -12.89 15.51
N PRO A 177 4.98 -13.61 14.70
CA PRO A 177 3.54 -13.40 14.61
C PRO A 177 2.78 -13.91 15.85
N ASP A 178 3.40 -14.78 16.65
CA ASP A 178 2.84 -15.28 17.91
C ASP A 178 3.28 -14.44 19.12
N ALA A 179 4.15 -13.44 18.92
CA ALA A 179 4.55 -12.51 19.96
C ALA A 179 3.36 -11.64 20.40
N GLU A 180 2.80 -11.96 21.56
CA GLU A 180 1.90 -11.04 22.25
C GLU A 180 2.61 -9.70 22.49
N ASN A 181 1.91 -8.60 22.22
CA ASN A 181 2.38 -7.25 22.58
C ASN A 181 2.48 -7.17 24.11
N GLY A 182 3.67 -7.47 24.66
CA GLY A 182 4.02 -7.37 26.07
C GLY A 182 4.12 -5.93 26.58
N GLY A 183 3.21 -5.06 26.14
CA GLY A 183 3.17 -3.66 26.53
C GLY A 183 2.90 -3.50 28.03
N GLY A 184 3.34 -2.37 28.57
CA GLY A 184 2.67 -1.80 29.74
C GLY A 184 1.21 -1.56 29.35
N GLY A 185 0.33 -2.46 29.80
CA GLY A 185 -0.92 -2.70 29.07
C GLY A 185 -2.00 -1.63 29.23
N ALA A 186 -2.88 -1.59 28.22
CA ALA A 186 -4.26 -1.13 28.34
C ALA A 186 -5.21 -2.34 28.13
N PRO A 187 -6.31 -2.45 28.89
CA PRO A 187 -7.12 -3.67 28.89
C PRO A 187 -8.25 -3.67 27.85
N GLY A 188 -8.28 -4.69 26.98
CA GLY A 188 -9.54 -5.21 26.43
C GLY A 188 -10.05 -4.64 25.10
N GLY A 189 -9.20 -4.51 24.08
CA GLY A 189 -9.61 -4.27 22.69
C GLY A 189 -9.94 -5.57 21.92
N GLY A 190 -11.13 -6.12 22.11
CA GLY A 190 -11.57 -7.37 21.45
C GLY A 190 -11.84 -7.23 19.94
N GLY A 191 -10.79 -7.14 19.12
CA GLY A 191 -10.86 -7.07 17.66
C GLY A 191 -11.49 -8.33 17.06
N ARG A 192 -12.79 -8.28 16.75
CA ARG A 192 -13.52 -9.40 16.15
C ARG A 192 -13.09 -9.63 14.70
N GLN A 193 -12.34 -10.70 14.45
CA GLN A 193 -12.10 -11.20 13.09
C GLN A 193 -13.42 -11.27 12.29
N PRO A 194 -13.48 -10.76 11.04
CA PRO A 194 -14.66 -10.87 10.19
C PRO A 194 -14.89 -12.34 9.83
N SER A 195 -15.82 -12.98 10.53
CA SER A 195 -16.15 -14.40 10.37
C SER A 195 -16.97 -14.60 9.09
N GLY A 196 -16.35 -15.21 8.07
CA GLY A 196 -16.92 -15.26 6.72
C GLY A 196 -16.43 -16.41 5.85
N ALA A 197 -16.18 -17.60 6.41
CA ALA A 197 -15.94 -18.83 5.65
C ALA A 197 -17.13 -19.79 5.79
N PRO A 198 -17.79 -20.24 4.71
CA PRO A 198 -18.89 -21.18 4.80
C PRO A 198 -18.37 -22.59 5.14
N GLY A 199 -18.79 -23.12 6.29
CA GLY A 199 -18.36 -24.44 6.76
C GLY A 199 -18.87 -25.57 5.86
N GLY A 200 -17.95 -26.42 5.40
CA GLY A 200 -18.29 -27.68 4.74
C GLY A 200 -18.84 -28.68 5.76
N GLY A 201 -20.11 -29.04 5.64
CA GLY A 201 -20.73 -30.08 6.45
C GLY A 201 -20.46 -31.48 5.89
N SER A 202 -19.81 -32.34 6.67
CA SER A 202 -19.85 -33.80 6.47
C SER A 202 -20.94 -34.40 7.35
N ALA A 203 -21.82 -35.20 6.75
CA ALA A 203 -22.79 -36.02 7.47
C ALA A 203 -22.09 -37.18 8.22
N PRO A 204 -22.73 -37.67 9.29
CA PRO A 204 -23.39 -38.98 9.17
C PRO A 204 -24.93 -38.92 9.36
#